data_AF-A0A3R7Y0B6-F1
#
_entry.id   AF-A0A3R7Y0B6-F1
#
_cell.length_a   1.000
_cell.length_b   1.000
_cell.length_c   1.000
_cell.angle_alpha   90.00
_cell.angle_beta   90.00
_cell.angle_gamma   90.00
#
_symmetry.space_group_name_H-M   'P 1'
#
loop_
_entity.id
_entity.type
_entity.pdbx_description
1 polymer ?
#
loop_
_entity_poly.entity_id
_entity_poly.type
_entity_poly.pdbx_seq_one_letter_code
_entity_poly.pdbx_strand_id
1 'polypeptide(L)'
;MSASEQLQSLIRSMETDLGIEPNAFIHETNQSIKIKDRNKKIMITKSMHQPEITKLDIRVGQITKVWKHETAEKLFCEEINVGEERPRLIASGLVAHYSLEEMQNRRVLVLCNLKPRNLMGFRSHGMVLCAVVQLENENEKVVLVTPPEDAVIGERITFEGLQGEPISPAQVEKKKVLLVLGEEMKTDDKGIAKWKEHEFQTSKGPCTASVTNGVIR
;
A
#
# COMPACT_ATOMS: atom_id res chain seq x y z
N MET A 1 -46.13 -37.46 16.00
CA MET A 1 -45.98 -36.05 16.41
C MET A 1 -46.49 -35.18 15.28
N SER A 2 -47.35 -34.22 15.58
CA SER A 2 -47.92 -33.31 14.58
C SER A 2 -46.88 -32.28 14.12
N ALA A 3 -47.06 -31.70 12.93
CA ALA A 3 -46.18 -30.64 12.43
C ALA A 3 -46.10 -29.44 13.40
N SER A 4 -47.15 -29.22 14.20
CA SER A 4 -47.18 -28.18 15.23
C SER A 4 -46.23 -28.49 16.40
N GLU A 5 -46.11 -29.75 16.79
CA GLU A 5 -45.20 -30.18 17.88
C GLU A 5 -43.73 -30.11 17.44
N GLN A 6 -43.45 -30.42 16.16
CA GLN A 6 -42.10 -30.28 15.59
C GLN A 6 -41.68 -28.81 15.48
N LEU A 7 -42.60 -27.93 15.12
CA LEU A 7 -42.32 -26.49 15.04
C LEU A 7 -42.06 -25.89 16.44
N GLN A 8 -42.83 -26.29 17.45
CA GLN A 8 -42.62 -25.82 18.82
C GLN A 8 -41.29 -26.30 19.42
N SER A 9 -40.83 -27.52 19.11
CA SER A 9 -39.53 -27.99 19.61
C SER A 9 -38.36 -27.25 18.95
N LEU A 10 -38.48 -26.89 17.67
CA LEU A 10 -37.46 -26.15 16.94
C LEU A 10 -37.31 -24.72 17.46
N ILE A 11 -38.43 -24.05 17.72
CA ILE A 11 -38.44 -22.69 18.28
C ILE A 11 -37.76 -22.69 19.66
N ARG A 12 -38.11 -23.64 20.53
CA ARG A 12 -37.54 -23.74 21.88
C ARG A 12 -36.03 -24.01 21.88
N SER A 13 -35.55 -24.79 20.90
CA SER A 13 -34.12 -25.02 20.69
C SER A 13 -33.40 -23.71 20.33
N MET A 14 -33.97 -22.92 19.41
CA MET A 14 -33.39 -21.65 18.99
C MET A 14 -33.42 -20.58 20.09
N GLU A 15 -34.48 -20.53 20.90
CA GLU A 15 -34.59 -19.60 22.03
C GLU A 15 -33.55 -19.88 23.13
N THR A 16 -33.25 -21.16 23.36
CA THR A 16 -32.22 -21.61 24.33
C THR A 16 -30.81 -21.22 23.87
N ASP A 17 -30.49 -21.40 22.59
CA ASP A 17 -29.19 -21.04 22.02
C ASP A 17 -28.94 -19.53 22.01
N LEU A 18 -30.02 -18.72 21.99
CA LEU A 18 -29.96 -17.26 21.97
C LEU A 18 -30.17 -16.60 23.34
N GLY A 19 -30.46 -17.39 24.39
CA GLY A 19 -30.66 -16.89 25.76
C GLY A 19 -31.88 -15.97 25.91
N ILE A 20 -32.96 -16.21 25.15
CA ILE A 20 -34.17 -15.39 25.15
C ILE A 20 -35.25 -16.11 25.98
N GLU A 21 -35.72 -15.48 27.07
CA GLU A 21 -36.83 -16.00 27.88
C GLU A 21 -38.17 -15.84 27.13
N PRO A 22 -39.01 -16.90 27.05
CA PRO A 22 -40.23 -16.89 26.26
C PRO A 22 -41.38 -16.17 27.01
N ASN A 23 -41.66 -14.89 26.67
CA ASN A 23 -42.97 -14.19 26.75
C ASN A 23 -42.89 -12.63 26.69
N ALA A 24 -42.00 -12.04 25.90
CA ALA A 24 -42.04 -10.58 25.70
C ALA A 24 -43.15 -10.19 24.72
N PHE A 25 -44.27 -9.68 25.25
CA PHE A 25 -45.42 -9.15 24.50
C PHE A 25 -45.03 -8.06 23.47
N ILE A 26 -45.55 -8.16 22.25
CA ILE A 26 -45.54 -7.07 21.26
C ILE A 26 -46.96 -6.52 21.17
N HIS A 27 -47.15 -5.24 21.51
CA HIS A 27 -48.39 -4.51 21.26
C HIS A 27 -48.17 -3.54 20.10
N GLU A 28 -48.96 -3.67 19.03
CA GLU A 28 -49.03 -2.69 17.95
C GLU A 28 -49.75 -1.42 18.41
N THR A 29 -49.17 -0.24 18.11
CA THR A 29 -49.95 0.99 17.85
C THR A 29 -49.27 1.84 16.77
N ASN A 30 -50.09 2.24 15.79
CA ASN A 30 -49.80 3.21 14.74
C ASN A 30 -49.75 4.64 15.32
N GLN A 31 -48.67 5.40 15.10
CA GLN A 31 -48.67 6.79 14.57
C GLN A 31 -47.31 7.49 14.74
N SER A 32 -47.04 8.40 13.81
CA SER A 32 -45.77 9.04 13.48
C SER A 32 -45.21 9.99 14.54
N ILE A 33 -43.90 9.93 14.81
CA ILE A 33 -43.14 11.02 15.45
C ILE A 33 -41.83 11.27 14.68
N LYS A 34 -41.62 12.55 14.37
CA LYS A 34 -40.46 13.14 13.69
C LYS A 34 -39.40 13.58 14.73
N ILE A 35 -38.13 13.33 14.40
CA ILE A 35 -36.92 14.13 14.69
C ILE A 35 -36.12 13.88 16.00
N LYS A 36 -34.82 13.59 15.76
CA LYS A 36 -33.54 13.85 16.47
C LYS A 36 -33.17 13.16 17.80
N ASP A 37 -31.98 12.56 17.67
CA ASP A 37 -30.84 12.53 18.58
C ASP A 37 -30.70 11.42 19.65
N ARG A 38 -29.46 10.88 19.63
CA ARG A 38 -28.69 10.21 20.69
C ARG A 38 -28.82 8.70 20.90
N ASN A 39 -27.70 8.04 20.57
CA ASN A 39 -27.08 6.92 21.27
C ASN A 39 -27.85 5.60 21.44
N LYS A 40 -27.69 4.70 20.46
CA LYS A 40 -27.03 3.39 20.66
C LYS A 40 -27.01 2.62 19.35
N LYS A 41 -25.88 2.69 18.66
CA LYS A 41 -25.39 1.54 17.90
C LYS A 41 -23.92 1.40 18.22
N ILE A 42 -23.66 1.05 19.48
CA ILE A 42 -22.46 0.30 19.84
C ILE A 42 -22.69 -1.09 19.24
N MET A 43 -22.48 -1.18 17.93
CA MET A 43 -22.20 -2.43 17.26
C MET A 43 -20.71 -2.48 17.07
N ILE A 44 -20.12 -3.51 17.64
CA ILE A 44 -18.71 -3.84 17.63
C ILE A 44 -18.33 -4.16 16.17
N THR A 45 -18.07 -3.14 15.38
CA THR A 45 -17.07 -3.26 14.30
C THR A 45 -15.79 -2.73 14.88
N LYS A 46 -14.96 -3.64 15.42
CA LYS A 46 -13.53 -3.43 15.41
C LYS A 46 -13.19 -3.21 13.93
N SER A 47 -13.13 -1.95 13.50
CA SER A 47 -12.61 -1.59 12.19
C SER A 47 -11.26 -2.26 12.11
N MET A 48 -11.15 -3.37 11.37
CA MET A 48 -9.86 -3.94 10.99
C MET A 48 -9.20 -2.87 10.13
N HIS A 49 -8.50 -1.96 10.80
CA HIS A 49 -7.82 -0.86 10.15
C HIS A 49 -6.66 -1.46 9.40
N GLN A 50 -6.82 -1.60 8.08
CA GLN A 50 -5.75 -2.03 7.19
C GLN A 50 -4.51 -1.14 7.43
N PRO A 51 -3.33 -1.72 7.70
CA PRO A 51 -2.09 -0.96 7.85
C PRO A 51 -1.85 -0.02 6.66
N GLU A 52 -1.36 1.19 6.92
CA GLU A 52 -1.20 2.21 5.88
C GLU A 52 -0.27 1.74 4.74
N ILE A 53 0.81 1.02 5.07
CA ILE A 53 1.78 0.58 4.07
C ILE A 53 1.20 -0.43 3.08
N THR A 54 0.28 -1.29 3.54
CA THR A 54 -0.35 -2.31 2.70
C THR A 54 -1.38 -1.73 1.74
N LYS A 55 -1.69 -0.42 1.83
CA LYS A 55 -2.54 0.28 0.87
C LYS A 55 -1.77 0.66 -0.40
N LEU A 56 -0.45 0.64 -0.36
CA LEU A 56 0.41 0.86 -1.52
C LEU A 56 0.57 -0.42 -2.33
N ASP A 57 0.65 -0.26 -3.66
CA ASP A 57 1.04 -1.31 -4.60
C ASP A 57 2.51 -1.10 -4.95
N ILE A 58 3.41 -1.64 -4.12
CA ILE A 58 4.86 -1.58 -4.36
C ILE A 58 5.26 -2.90 -4.99
N ARG A 59 5.92 -2.86 -6.15
CA ARG A 59 6.33 -4.07 -6.88
C ARG A 59 7.80 -4.02 -7.26
N VAL A 60 8.38 -5.20 -7.43
CA VAL A 60 9.68 -5.36 -8.08
C VAL A 60 9.55 -4.98 -9.55
N GLY A 61 10.38 -4.03 -10.00
CA GLY A 61 10.48 -3.62 -11.39
C GLY A 61 11.87 -3.85 -11.97
N GLN A 62 11.97 -4.08 -13.27
CA GLN A 62 13.23 -4.06 -14.01
C GLN A 62 13.20 -2.97 -15.07
N ILE A 63 14.19 -2.07 -15.05
CA ILE A 63 14.35 -1.03 -16.07
C ILE A 63 14.80 -1.69 -17.36
N THR A 64 13.91 -1.77 -18.34
CA THR A 64 14.21 -2.35 -19.66
C THR A 64 14.83 -1.33 -20.60
N LYS A 65 14.55 -0.04 -20.37
CA LYS A 65 15.10 1.06 -21.16
C LYS A 65 15.15 2.33 -20.32
N VAL A 66 16.21 3.12 -20.46
CA VAL A 66 16.37 4.42 -19.80
C VAL A 66 16.99 5.44 -20.77
N TRP A 67 16.48 6.67 -20.75
CA TRP A 67 17.02 7.78 -21.52
C TRP A 67 16.81 9.10 -20.78
N LYS A 68 17.54 10.15 -21.15
CA LYS A 68 17.31 11.50 -20.61
C LYS A 68 16.04 12.09 -21.20
N HIS A 69 15.27 12.79 -20.38
CA HIS A 69 14.13 13.55 -20.86
C HIS A 69 14.59 14.66 -21.82
N GLU A 70 13.84 14.88 -22.91
CA GLU A 70 14.25 15.78 -24.01
C GLU A 70 14.47 17.23 -23.56
N THR A 71 13.62 17.72 -22.65
CA THR A 71 13.65 19.11 -22.18
C THR A 71 13.95 19.28 -20.70
N ALA A 72 14.03 18.20 -19.91
CA ALA A 72 14.10 18.27 -18.46
C ALA A 72 15.42 17.65 -17.98
N GLU A 73 16.41 18.50 -17.71
CA GLU A 73 17.79 18.09 -17.43
C GLU A 73 17.95 17.15 -16.23
N LYS A 74 17.02 17.22 -15.28
CA LYS A 74 17.05 16.42 -14.05
C LYS A 74 16.30 15.09 -14.17
N LEU A 75 15.58 14.85 -15.26
CA LEU A 75 14.71 13.69 -15.41
C LEU A 75 15.30 12.64 -16.35
N PHE A 76 15.29 11.40 -15.88
CA PHE A 76 15.27 10.25 -16.75
C PHE A 76 13.83 9.88 -17.11
N CYS A 77 13.69 9.24 -18.26
CA CYS A 77 12.50 8.52 -18.68
C CYS A 77 12.85 7.04 -18.76
N GLU A 78 12.01 6.19 -18.19
CA GLU A 78 12.22 4.76 -18.09
C GLU A 78 11.03 3.97 -18.64
N GLU A 79 11.33 2.86 -19.31
CA GLU A 79 10.39 1.74 -19.44
C GLU A 79 10.76 0.73 -18.35
N ILE A 80 9.81 0.45 -17.44
CA ILE A 80 10.03 -0.46 -16.31
C ILE A 80 9.03 -1.61 -16.39
N ASN A 81 9.54 -2.83 -16.58
CA ASN A 81 8.74 -4.04 -16.50
C ASN A 81 8.40 -4.34 -15.03
N VAL A 82 7.11 -4.35 -14.70
CA VAL A 82 6.57 -4.66 -13.36
C VAL A 82 5.63 -5.88 -13.40
N GLY A 83 5.84 -6.79 -14.35
CA GLY A 83 5.03 -8.00 -14.53
C GLY A 83 3.65 -7.76 -15.16
N GLU A 84 3.43 -6.57 -15.73
CA GLU A 84 2.23 -6.24 -16.51
C GLU A 84 2.41 -6.59 -17.99
N GLU A 85 1.34 -6.55 -18.79
CA GLU A 85 1.39 -6.82 -20.24
C GLU A 85 2.40 -5.92 -20.97
N ARG A 86 2.54 -4.68 -20.52
CA ARG A 86 3.48 -3.70 -21.08
C ARG A 86 4.30 -3.03 -19.97
N PRO A 87 5.57 -2.70 -20.23
CA PRO A 87 6.36 -1.88 -19.31
C PRO A 87 5.66 -0.55 -19.01
N ARG A 88 5.80 -0.09 -17.78
CA ARG A 88 5.33 1.23 -17.37
C ARG A 88 6.30 2.31 -17.83
N LEU A 89 5.76 3.41 -18.31
CA LEU A 89 6.51 4.64 -18.56
C LEU A 89 6.61 5.43 -17.26
N ILE A 90 7.81 5.58 -16.73
CA ILE A 90 8.10 6.30 -15.50
C ILE A 90 9.13 7.38 -15.81
N ALA A 91 9.06 8.49 -15.08
CA ALA A 91 10.12 9.48 -15.10
C ALA A 91 10.63 9.71 -13.67
N SER A 92 11.95 9.69 -13.52
CA SER A 92 12.62 9.80 -12.23
C SER A 92 13.63 10.96 -12.21
N GLY A 93 13.72 11.65 -11.06
CA GLY A 93 14.64 12.78 -10.86
C GLY A 93 16.09 12.36 -10.58
N LEU A 94 16.58 11.33 -11.27
CA LEU A 94 17.80 10.60 -10.89
C LEU A 94 19.05 10.95 -11.70
N VAL A 95 18.97 11.91 -12.63
CA VAL A 95 20.09 12.28 -13.52
C VAL A 95 21.33 12.77 -12.76
N ALA A 96 21.13 13.44 -11.63
CA ALA A 96 22.24 13.92 -10.79
C ALA A 96 22.88 12.82 -9.93
N HIS A 97 22.27 11.63 -9.88
CA HIS A 97 22.65 10.55 -8.96
C HIS A 97 23.16 9.30 -9.67
N TYR A 98 22.76 9.11 -10.93
CA TYR A 98 23.09 7.92 -11.72
C TYR A 98 23.35 8.28 -13.17
N SER A 99 24.24 7.52 -13.80
CA SER A 99 24.41 7.46 -15.25
C SER A 99 23.34 6.57 -15.90
N LEU A 100 23.19 6.68 -17.23
CA LEU A 100 22.30 5.79 -18.00
C LEU A 100 22.74 4.32 -17.89
N GLU A 101 24.05 4.07 -17.87
CA GLU A 101 24.62 2.72 -17.77
C GLU A 101 24.31 2.07 -16.43
N GLU A 102 24.40 2.81 -15.33
CA GLU A 102 24.05 2.32 -13.99
C GLU A 102 22.55 2.06 -13.80
N MET A 103 21.71 2.71 -14.60
CA MET A 103 20.26 2.56 -14.54
C MET A 103 19.75 1.42 -15.43
N GLN A 104 20.39 1.19 -16.57
CA GLN A 104 19.97 0.18 -17.53
C GLN A 104 19.98 -1.23 -16.90
N ASN A 105 18.90 -1.99 -17.11
CA ASN A 105 18.70 -3.34 -16.58
C ASN A 105 18.65 -3.45 -15.05
N ARG A 106 18.64 -2.33 -14.33
CA ARG A 106 18.61 -2.34 -12.87
C ARG A 106 17.24 -2.77 -12.35
N ARG A 107 17.25 -3.51 -11.24
CA ARG A 107 16.05 -3.85 -10.49
C ARG A 107 15.78 -2.80 -9.43
N VAL A 108 14.51 -2.42 -9.31
CA VAL A 108 14.06 -1.30 -8.46
C VAL A 108 12.72 -1.65 -7.82
N LEU A 109 12.35 -0.92 -6.78
CA LEU A 109 10.97 -0.92 -6.29
C LEU A 109 10.16 0.18 -6.96
N VAL A 110 8.95 -0.17 -7.43
CA VAL A 110 8.05 0.75 -8.14
C VAL A 110 6.72 0.84 -7.42
N LEU A 111 6.31 2.06 -7.11
CA LEU A 111 4.96 2.34 -6.63
C LEU A 111 3.99 2.45 -7.81
N CYS A 112 3.08 1.47 -7.90
CA CYS A 112 2.25 1.20 -9.07
C CYS A 112 0.82 1.75 -8.96
N ASN A 113 0.36 2.15 -7.77
CA ASN A 113 -1.01 2.66 -7.58
C ASN A 113 -1.06 4.17 -7.30
N LEU A 114 -0.13 4.96 -7.87
CA LEU A 114 -0.26 6.41 -7.94
C LEU A 114 -1.13 6.83 -9.12
N LYS A 115 -1.77 8.00 -9.01
CA LYS A 115 -2.35 8.63 -10.19
C LYS A 115 -1.22 9.01 -11.15
N PRO A 116 -1.36 8.74 -12.46
CA PRO A 116 -0.38 9.20 -13.44
C PRO A 116 -0.20 10.72 -13.37
N ARG A 117 1.03 11.19 -13.54
CA ARG A 117 1.38 12.62 -13.51
C ARG A 117 2.18 12.98 -14.75
N ASN A 118 1.88 14.16 -15.31
CA ASN A 118 2.69 14.73 -16.38
C ASN A 118 3.86 15.49 -15.76
N LEU A 119 5.09 15.07 -16.11
CA LEU A 119 6.34 15.68 -15.70
C LEU A 119 7.00 16.25 -16.96
N MET A 120 6.95 17.57 -17.13
CA MET A 120 7.50 18.27 -18.30
C MET A 120 7.04 17.71 -19.67
N GLY A 121 5.80 17.24 -19.75
CA GLY A 121 5.22 16.65 -20.97
C GLY A 121 5.30 15.13 -21.03
N PHE A 122 6.09 14.48 -20.18
CA PHE A 122 6.14 13.03 -20.06
C PHE A 122 5.13 12.51 -19.03
N ARG A 123 4.23 11.61 -19.46
CA ARG A 123 3.21 11.03 -18.58
C ARG A 123 3.78 9.84 -17.80
N SER A 124 4.18 10.08 -16.56
CA SER A 124 4.70 9.06 -15.64
C SER A 124 3.57 8.25 -14.99
N HIS A 125 3.71 6.92 -14.97
CA HIS A 125 2.73 5.94 -14.50
C HIS A 125 3.24 5.17 -13.27
N GLY A 126 4.04 5.83 -12.42
CA GLY A 126 4.56 5.26 -11.19
C GLY A 126 5.64 6.13 -10.58
N MET A 127 6.33 5.57 -9.59
CA MET A 127 7.45 6.21 -8.93
C MET A 127 8.45 5.15 -8.51
N VAL A 128 9.73 5.35 -8.84
CA VAL A 128 10.83 4.52 -8.36
C VAL A 128 11.16 4.93 -6.93
N LEU A 129 11.24 3.97 -6.00
CA LEU A 129 11.55 4.26 -4.60
C LEU A 129 13.06 4.35 -4.37
N CYS A 130 13.47 5.42 -3.69
CA CYS A 130 14.86 5.67 -3.32
C CYS A 130 14.98 5.94 -1.82
N ALA A 131 16.04 5.45 -1.19
CA ALA A 131 16.45 5.90 0.13
C ALA A 131 17.29 7.18 0.00
N VAL A 132 16.97 8.18 0.82
CA VAL A 132 17.62 9.50 0.82
C VAL A 132 18.21 9.79 2.19
N VAL A 133 19.49 10.15 2.22
CA VAL A 133 20.20 10.56 3.44
C VAL A 133 20.73 11.99 3.27
N GLN A 134 20.54 12.81 4.29
CA GLN A 134 21.15 14.13 4.38
C GLN A 134 22.63 13.99 4.74
N LEU A 135 23.51 14.62 3.96
CA LEU A 135 24.95 14.67 4.20
C LEU A 135 25.32 15.89 5.04
N GLU A 136 26.51 15.88 5.63
CA GLU A 136 27.02 16.96 6.49
C GLU A 136 27.11 18.32 5.78
N ASN A 137 27.26 18.33 4.46
CA ASN A 137 27.39 19.52 3.63
C ASN A 137 26.06 20.04 3.06
N GLU A 138 24.95 19.74 3.73
CA GLU A 138 23.58 20.08 3.31
C GLU A 138 23.11 19.46 1.98
N ASN A 139 23.92 18.61 1.33
CA ASN A 139 23.50 17.86 0.15
C ASN A 139 22.78 16.57 0.53
N GLU A 140 21.98 16.04 -0.39
CA GLU A 140 21.32 14.74 -0.25
C GLU A 140 22.06 13.67 -1.05
N LYS A 141 22.22 12.48 -0.46
CA LYS A 141 22.57 11.26 -1.19
C LYS A 141 21.31 10.45 -1.43
N VAL A 142 20.97 10.24 -2.71
CA VAL A 142 19.81 9.47 -3.15
C VAL A 142 20.31 8.12 -3.69
N VAL A 143 19.75 7.02 -3.18
CA VAL A 143 20.10 5.66 -3.60
C VAL A 143 18.86 4.83 -3.85
N LEU A 144 18.83 4.06 -4.93
CA LEU A 144 17.75 3.13 -5.25
C LEU A 144 17.54 2.08 -4.15
N VAL A 145 16.28 1.84 -3.81
CA VAL A 145 15.90 0.64 -3.03
C VAL A 145 15.86 -0.55 -3.99
N THR A 146 16.69 -1.54 -3.71
CA THR A 146 16.99 -2.67 -4.59
C THR A 146 16.45 -3.96 -3.98
N PRO A 147 15.67 -4.76 -4.71
CA PRO A 147 15.27 -6.10 -4.27
C PRO A 147 16.41 -7.11 -4.48
N PRO A 148 16.33 -8.32 -3.89
CA PRO A 148 17.28 -9.40 -4.18
C PRO A 148 17.44 -9.68 -5.69
N GLU A 149 18.63 -10.13 -6.10
CA GLU A 149 18.99 -10.39 -7.50
C GLU A 149 18.19 -11.52 -8.16
N ASP A 150 17.51 -12.37 -7.39
CA ASP A 150 16.65 -13.44 -7.88
C ASP A 150 15.15 -13.18 -7.60
N ALA A 151 14.80 -11.98 -7.10
CA ALA A 151 13.43 -11.55 -6.90
C ALA A 151 12.62 -11.59 -8.21
N VAL A 152 11.34 -11.93 -8.10
CA VAL A 152 10.45 -12.12 -9.25
C VAL A 152 9.94 -10.77 -9.72
N ILE A 153 10.15 -10.45 -10.99
CA ILE A 153 9.65 -9.20 -11.58
C ILE A 153 8.12 -9.14 -11.48
N GLY A 154 7.61 -8.02 -10.97
CA GLY A 154 6.20 -7.78 -10.74
C GLY A 154 5.65 -8.35 -9.44
N GLU A 155 6.46 -9.08 -8.65
CA GLU A 155 6.00 -9.50 -7.34
C GLU A 155 5.75 -8.28 -6.45
N ARG A 156 4.66 -8.37 -5.69
CA ARG A 156 4.29 -7.33 -4.75
C ARG A 156 5.13 -7.45 -3.50
N ILE A 157 5.63 -6.31 -3.03
CA ILE A 157 6.33 -6.24 -1.75
C ILE A 157 5.34 -6.46 -0.61
N THR A 158 5.72 -7.36 0.30
CA THR A 158 4.93 -7.76 1.46
C THR A 158 5.64 -7.37 2.75
N PHE A 159 4.89 -7.42 3.85
CA PHE A 159 5.36 -7.03 5.18
C PHE A 159 4.92 -8.09 6.16
N GLU A 160 5.88 -8.73 6.83
CA GLU A 160 5.60 -9.85 7.73
C GLU A 160 4.59 -9.45 8.82
N GLY A 161 3.58 -10.29 9.02
CA GLY A 161 2.50 -10.07 9.99
C GLY A 161 1.43 -9.05 9.56
N LEU A 162 1.60 -8.35 8.43
CA LEU A 162 0.62 -7.39 7.93
C LEU A 162 -0.14 -7.95 6.73
N GLN A 163 -1.44 -7.69 6.70
CA GLN A 163 -2.32 -8.05 5.59
C GLN A 163 -3.05 -6.81 5.05
N GLY A 164 -3.35 -6.82 3.76
CA GLY A 164 -4.13 -5.77 3.11
C GLY A 164 -3.89 -5.67 1.62
N GLU A 165 -4.89 -5.14 0.91
CA GLU A 165 -4.87 -4.99 -0.54
C GLU A 165 -4.56 -3.55 -0.94
N PRO A 166 -3.85 -3.32 -2.07
CA PRO A 166 -3.65 -1.98 -2.56
C PRO A 166 -4.98 -1.29 -2.84
N ILE A 167 -5.07 -0.02 -2.46
CA ILE A 167 -6.24 0.79 -2.76
C ILE A 167 -6.08 1.46 -4.13
N SER A 168 -7.19 1.98 -4.67
CA SER A 168 -7.16 2.66 -5.98
C SER A 168 -6.29 3.93 -5.95
N PRO A 169 -5.76 4.38 -7.11
CA PRO A 169 -5.01 5.63 -7.21
C PRO A 169 -5.73 6.86 -6.65
N ALA A 170 -7.05 6.93 -6.83
CA ALA A 170 -7.87 8.00 -6.27
C ALA A 170 -7.89 7.99 -4.74
N GLN A 171 -7.91 6.81 -4.13
CA GLN A 171 -7.90 6.67 -2.68
C GLN A 171 -6.50 6.92 -2.09
N VAL A 172 -5.41 6.53 -2.77
CA VAL A 172 -4.04 6.84 -2.34
C VAL A 172 -3.86 8.35 -2.19
N GLU A 173 -4.29 9.12 -3.19
CA GLU A 173 -4.21 10.59 -3.15
C GLU A 173 -5.17 11.19 -2.11
N LYS A 174 -6.44 10.77 -2.10
CA LYS A 174 -7.46 11.31 -1.17
C LYS A 174 -7.10 11.09 0.30
N LYS A 175 -6.51 9.92 0.62
CA LYS A 175 -6.09 9.57 1.98
C LYS A 175 -4.67 10.05 2.30
N LYS A 176 -3.97 10.65 1.33
CA LYS A 176 -2.58 11.11 1.45
C LYS A 176 -1.66 10.01 2.00
N VAL A 177 -1.79 8.77 1.52
CA VAL A 177 -1.13 7.59 2.12
C VAL A 177 0.39 7.78 2.27
N LEU A 178 1.07 8.31 1.24
CA LEU A 178 2.51 8.59 1.32
C LEU A 178 2.87 9.63 2.40
N LEU A 179 2.03 10.65 2.61
CA LEU A 179 2.24 11.63 3.68
C LEU A 179 2.03 11.02 5.07
N VAL A 180 1.06 10.11 5.19
CA VAL A 180 0.78 9.39 6.44
C VAL A 180 1.92 8.45 6.81
N LEU A 181 2.52 7.79 5.81
CA LEU A 181 3.70 6.94 5.99
C LEU A 181 4.95 7.79 6.32
N GLY A 182 5.09 8.95 5.68
CA GLY A 182 6.11 9.94 6.01
C GLY A 182 7.52 9.38 6.10
N GLU A 183 8.27 9.82 7.10
CA GLU A 183 9.66 9.41 7.36
C GLU A 183 9.77 8.04 8.06
N GLU A 184 8.65 7.36 8.34
CA GLU A 184 8.68 6.02 8.90
C GLU A 184 9.09 4.97 7.88
N MET A 185 8.93 5.27 6.58
CA MET A 185 9.53 4.50 5.50
C MET A 185 11.01 4.87 5.41
N LYS A 186 11.90 3.99 5.87
CA LYS A 186 13.34 4.25 5.90
C LYS A 186 14.16 2.97 5.89
N THR A 187 15.44 3.08 5.55
CA THR A 187 16.40 1.98 5.76
C THR A 187 16.86 1.93 7.21
N ASP A 188 17.16 0.75 7.75
CA ASP A 188 17.76 0.60 9.08
C ASP A 188 19.29 0.82 9.09
N ASP A 189 19.95 0.43 10.18
CA ASP A 189 21.40 0.50 10.40
C ASP A 189 22.20 -0.49 9.53
N LYS A 190 21.53 -1.41 8.85
CA LYS A 190 22.11 -2.36 7.90
C LYS A 190 21.72 -2.07 6.45
N GLY A 191 20.96 -0.99 6.22
CA GLY A 191 20.46 -0.64 4.89
C GLY A 191 19.23 -1.43 4.46
N ILE A 192 18.61 -2.21 5.35
CA ILE A 192 17.37 -2.94 5.05
C ILE A 192 16.21 -1.94 5.03
N ALA A 193 15.46 -1.94 3.95
CA ALA A 193 14.32 -1.06 3.79
C ALA A 193 13.16 -1.51 4.72
N LYS A 194 12.62 -0.58 5.48
CA LYS A 194 11.54 -0.81 6.46
C LYS A 194 10.45 0.26 6.42
N TRP A 195 9.27 -0.12 6.89
CA TRP A 195 8.29 0.80 7.46
C TRP A 195 8.07 0.41 8.92
N LYS A 196 8.45 1.29 9.86
CA LYS A 196 8.55 0.96 11.29
C LYS A 196 9.42 -0.28 11.52
N GLU A 197 8.92 -1.30 12.20
CA GLU A 197 9.58 -2.59 12.40
C GLU A 197 9.47 -3.55 11.20
N HIS A 198 8.62 -3.25 10.20
CA HIS A 198 8.32 -4.19 9.11
C HIS A 198 9.23 -3.99 7.90
N GLU A 199 9.89 -5.07 7.47
CA GLU A 199 10.75 -5.10 6.29
C GLU A 199 9.95 -5.14 4.98
N PHE A 200 10.46 -4.46 3.95
CA PHE A 200 10.00 -4.65 2.58
C PHE A 200 10.47 -6.02 2.08
N GLN A 201 9.60 -7.03 2.11
CA GLN A 201 9.94 -8.41 1.76
C GLN A 201 9.50 -8.79 0.34
N THR A 202 10.39 -9.52 -0.33
CA THR A 202 10.09 -10.33 -1.51
C THR A 202 10.03 -11.81 -1.14
N SER A 203 9.63 -12.68 -2.06
CA SER A 203 9.78 -14.13 -1.92
C SER A 203 11.24 -14.59 -1.75
N LYS A 204 12.21 -13.72 -2.01
CA LYS A 204 13.66 -13.98 -1.98
C LYS A 204 14.40 -13.27 -0.85
N GLY A 205 13.67 -12.57 0.02
CA GLY A 205 14.23 -11.85 1.15
C GLY A 205 14.04 -10.33 1.05
N PRO A 206 14.72 -9.57 1.93
CA PRO A 206 14.44 -8.16 2.13
C PRO A 206 15.03 -7.29 1.02
N CYS A 207 14.35 -6.19 0.74
CA CYS A 207 14.88 -5.12 -0.11
C CYS A 207 15.83 -4.23 0.70
N THR A 208 16.89 -3.73 0.05
CA THR A 208 17.95 -2.98 0.70
C THR A 208 18.34 -1.73 -0.10
N ALA A 209 19.06 -0.80 0.52
CA ALA A 209 19.80 0.24 -0.18
C ALA A 209 21.22 0.33 0.41
N SER A 210 22.17 0.88 -0.34
CA SER A 210 23.56 1.03 0.11
C SER A 210 23.77 2.15 1.14
N VAL A 211 22.68 2.77 1.60
CA VAL A 211 22.67 3.79 2.65
C VAL A 211 21.86 3.30 3.85
N THR A 212 22.27 3.72 5.04
CA THR A 212 21.61 3.41 6.31
C THR A 212 20.83 4.61 6.81
N ASN A 213 19.75 4.39 7.56
CA ASN A 213 18.91 5.46 8.14
C ASN A 213 18.37 6.51 7.14
N GLY A 214 18.32 6.19 5.85
CA GLY A 214 17.75 7.06 4.82
C GLY A 214 16.25 6.93 4.68
N VAL A 215 15.56 8.06 4.52
CA VAL A 215 14.12 8.11 4.28
C VAL A 215 13.81 7.62 2.88
N ILE A 216 12.86 6.70 2.75
CA ILE A 216 12.45 6.12 1.48
C ILE A 216 11.31 6.95 0.88
N ARG A 217 11.53 7.49 -0.30
CA ARG A 217 10.56 8.31 -1.04
C ARG A 217 10.70 8.19 -2.56
#